data_AF-A0A4U6RUG3-F1
#
_entry.id   AF-A0A4U6RUG3-F1
#
_cell.length_a   1.000
_cell.length_b   1.000
_cell.length_c   1.000
_cell.angle_alpha   90.00
_cell.angle_beta   90.00
_cell.angle_gamma   90.00
#
_symmetry.space_group_name_H-M   'P 1'
#
loop_
_entity.id
_entity.type
_entity.pdbx_description
1 polymer ?
#
loop_
_entity_poly.entity_id
_entity_poly.type
_entity_poly.pdbx_seq_one_letter_code
_entity_poly.pdbx_strand_id
1 'polypeptide(L)' 'MDDEFCRERARIVRVLAEQADPFIKKRLLQLAANYERRVGQPERTHRDRADLLACRTPIRPS' A
#
# COMPACT_ATOMS: atom_id res chain seq x y z
N MET A 1 -1.82 -11.21 -2.11
CA MET A 1 -0.35 -11.22 -2.00
C MET A 1 -0.03 -11.91 -0.71
N ASP A 2 0.78 -12.97 -0.76
CA ASP A 2 1.13 -13.75 0.42
C ASP A 2 1.93 -12.91 1.41
N ASP A 3 1.62 -13.05 2.69
CA ASP A 3 2.30 -12.33 3.77
C ASP A 3 3.81 -12.61 3.76
N GLU A 4 4.20 -13.84 3.42
CA GLU A 4 5.60 -14.24 3.28
C GLU A 4 6.30 -13.51 2.14
N PHE A 5 5.64 -13.38 0.99
CA PHE A 5 6.16 -12.63 -0.15
C PHE A 5 6.35 -11.16 0.21
N CYS A 6 5.39 -10.55 0.90
CA CYS A 6 5.48 -9.16 1.32
C CYS A 6 6.60 -8.95 2.36
N ARG A 7 6.79 -9.87 3.32
CA ARG A 7 7.90 -9.82 4.29
C ARG A 7 9.26 -9.92 3.60
N GLU A 8 9.42 -10.88 2.68
CA GLU A 8 10.67 -11.07 1.92
C GLU A 8 11.00 -9.83 1.09
N ARG A 9 10.01 -9.28 0.37
CA ARG A 9 10.21 -8.05 -0.42
C ARG A 9 10.55 -6.85 0.46
N ALA A 10 9.92 -6.69 1.62
CA ALA A 10 10.25 -5.59 2.52
C ALA A 10 11.72 -5.64 2.99
N ARG A 11 12.24 -6.83 3.30
CA ARG A 11 13.65 -7.02 3.67
C ARG A 11 14.61 -6.64 2.54
N ILE A 12 14.37 -7.18 1.34
CA ILE A 12 15.22 -6.90 0.16
C ILE A 12 15.24 -5.40 -0.15
N VAL A 13 14.07 -4.75 -0.12
CA VAL A 13 13.95 -3.32 -0.41
C VAL A 13 14.69 -2.46 0.62
N ARG A 14 14.74 -2.88 1.90
CA ARG A 14 15.55 -2.19 2.92
C ARG A 14 17.04 -2.29 2.63
N VAL A 15 17.54 -3.48 2.29
CA VAL A 15 18.95 -3.69 1.91
C VAL A 15 19.34 -2.86 0.69
N LEU A 16 18.45 -2.74 -0.29
CA LEU A 16 18.65 -1.86 -1.44
C LEU A 16 18.66 -0.38 -1.04
N ALA A 17 17.80 0.01 -0.10
CA ALA A 17 17.74 1.39 0.38
C ALA A 17 19.03 1.82 1.10
N GLU A 18 19.73 0.91 1.75
CA GLU A 18 21.00 1.21 2.41
C GLU A 18 22.11 1.61 1.43
N GLN A 19 22.09 1.04 0.22
CA GLN A 19 23.09 1.29 -0.83
C GLN A 19 22.68 2.40 -1.80
N ALA A 20 21.45 2.90 -1.72
CA ALA A 20 20.90 3.86 -2.66
C ALA A 20 21.16 5.32 -2.25
N ASP A 21 21.12 6.21 -3.24
CA ASP A 21 21.15 7.66 -3.02
C ASP A 21 20.06 8.12 -2.05
N PRO A 22 20.25 9.24 -1.32
CA PRO A 22 19.31 9.70 -0.29
C PRO A 22 17.87 9.87 -0.78
N PHE A 23 17.68 10.28 -2.03
CA PHE A 23 16.36 10.42 -2.65
C PHE A 23 15.70 9.04 -2.88
N ILE A 24 16.44 8.11 -3.46
CA ILE A 24 15.97 6.75 -3.76
C ILE A 24 15.78 5.94 -2.48
N LYS A 25 16.68 6.08 -1.50
CA LYS A 25 16.57 5.49 -0.16
C LYS A 25 15.25 5.83 0.50
N LYS A 26 14.85 7.11 0.52
CA LYS A 26 13.55 7.53 1.06
C LYS A 26 12.38 6.81 0.38
N ARG A 27 12.43 6.68 -0.95
CA ARG A 27 11.38 6.02 -1.73
C ARG A 27 11.33 4.51 -1.48
N LEU A 28 12.47 3.85 -1.40
CA LEU A 28 12.58 2.43 -1.09
C LEU A 28 12.11 2.12 0.34
N LEU A 29 12.47 2.95 1.32
CA LEU A 29 11.97 2.79 2.69
C LEU A 29 10.44 2.94 2.78
N GLN A 30 9.86 3.89 2.03
CA GLN A 30 8.40 4.00 1.93
C GLN A 30 7.76 2.75 1.30
N LEU A 31 8.41 2.17 0.31
CA LEU A 31 7.94 0.94 -0.35
C LEU A 31 8.00 -0.26 0.60
N ALA A 32 9.09 -0.43 1.35
CA ALA A 32 9.22 -1.47 2.37
C ALA A 32 8.12 -1.36 3.44
N ALA A 33 7.88 -0.13 3.94
CA ALA A 33 6.82 0.12 4.91
C ALA A 33 5.41 -0.16 4.36
N ASN A 34 5.19 -0.03 3.04
CA ASN A 34 3.91 -0.41 2.42
C ASN A 34 3.70 -1.92 2.45
N TYR A 35 4.74 -2.70 2.13
CA TYR A 35 4.69 -4.15 2.22
C TYR A 35 4.41 -4.64 3.65
N GLU A 36 5.06 -4.05 4.65
CA GLU A 36 4.85 -4.40 6.07
C GLU A 36 3.42 -4.10 6.54
N ARG A 37 2.83 -2.97 6.12
CA ARG A 37 1.43 -2.65 6.44
C ARG A 37 0.45 -3.66 5.85
N ARG A 38 0.73 -4.18 4.65
CA ARG A 38 -0.12 -5.19 4.00
C ARG A 38 -0.07 -6.54 4.71
N VAL A 39 1.08 -6.90 5.31
CA VAL A 39 1.25 -8.13 6.10
C VAL A 39 0.43 -8.11 7.41
N GLY A 40 0.15 -6.91 7.94
CA GLY A 40 -0.61 -6.74 9.19
C GLY A 40 -2.08 -6.37 9.03
N GLN A 41 -2.54 -6.07 7.81
CA GLN A 41 -3.94 -5.73 7.54
C GLN A 41 -4.59 -6.81 6.67
N PRO A 42 -5.49 -7.63 7.23
CA PRO A 42 -6.35 -8.47 6.40
C PRO A 42 -7.22 -7.53 5.56
N GLU A 43 -6.98 -7.52 4.25
CA GLU A 43 -7.83 -7.00 3.17
C GLU A 43 -8.85 -5.88 3.53
N ARG A 44 -8.39 -4.76 4.10
CA ARG A 44 -9.27 -3.56 4.17
C ARG A 44 -9.34 -2.80 2.84
N THR A 45 -8.53 -3.18 1.85
CA THR A 45 -8.33 -2.40 0.62
C THR A 45 -9.31 -2.73 -0.51
N HIS A 46 -10.30 -3.62 -0.32
CA HIS A 46 -11.39 -3.75 -1.30
C HIS A 46 -12.59 -2.84 -0.99
N ARG A 47 -12.73 -2.28 0.22
CA ARG A 47 -13.90 -1.43 0.57
C ARG A 47 -13.73 0.06 0.28
N ASP A 48 -12.50 0.56 0.18
CA ASP A 48 -12.28 2.01 0.02
C ASP A 48 -12.72 2.54 -1.36
N ARG A 49 -12.68 1.69 -2.40
CA ARG A 49 -13.17 2.07 -3.74
C ARG A 49 -14.69 1.99 -3.90
N ALA A 50 -15.38 1.23 -3.04
CA ALA A 50 -16.84 1.15 -3.05
C ALA A 50 -17.48 2.33 -2.30
N ASP A 51 -16.79 2.89 -1.31
CA ASP A 51 -17.27 4.02 -0.51
C ASP A 51 -17.27 5.34 -1.32
N LEU A 52 -16.26 5.54 -2.17
CA LEU A 52 -16.16 6.71 -3.06
C LEU A 52 -17.22 6.75 -4.18
N LEU A 53 -17.94 5.66 -4.45
CA LEU A 53 -19.01 5.60 -5.45
C LEU A 53 -20.42 5.63 -4.86
N ALA A 54 -20.57 5.53 -3.53
CA ALA A 54 -21.87 5.55 -2.85
C ALA A 54 -22.46 6.97 -2.66
N CYS A 55 -21.68 8.03 -2.90
CA CYS A 55 -22.14 9.42 -2.78
C CYS A 55 -22.75 10.01 -4.07
N ARG A 56 -22.96 9.22 -5.13
CA ARG A 56 -23.72 9.67 -6.32
C ARG A 56 -25.22 9.45 -6.08
N THR A 57 -25.83 10.36 -5.33
CA THR A 57 -27.30 10.45 -5.21
C THR A 57 -27.94 10.69 -6.58
N PRO A 58 -29.00 9.97 -6.96
CA PRO A 58 -29.88 10.39 -8.04
C PRO A 58 -30.76 11.54 -7.53
N ILE A 59 -30.59 12.74 -8.09
CA ILE A 59 -31.51 13.86 -7.88
C ILE A 59 -32.84 13.50 -8.56
N ARG A 60 -33.93 13.44 -7.79
CA ARG A 60 -35.30 13.19 -8.28
C ARG A 60 -35.78 14.32 -9.22
N PRO A 61 -36.58 14.03 -10.27
CA PRO A 61 -37.19 15.05 -11.10
C PRO A 61 -38.46 15.61 -10.44
N SER A 62 -38.77 16.88 -10.73
CA SER A 62 -40.02 17.58 -10.37
C SER A 62 -41.12 17.34 -11.39
#